data_AF-A0A248VCE5-F1
#
_entry.id   AF-A0A248VCE5-F1
#
_cell.length_a   1.000
_cell.length_b   1.000
_cell.length_c   1.000
_cell.angle_alpha   90.00
_cell.angle_beta   90.00
_cell.angle_gamma   90.00
#
_symmetry.space_group_name_H-M   'P 1'
#
loop_
_entity.id
_entity.type
_entity.pdbx_description
1 polymer ?
#
loop_
_entity_poly.entity_id
_entity_poly.type
_entity_poly.pdbx_seq_one_letter_code
_entity_poly.pdbx_strand_id
1 'polypeptide(L)'
;MSNPLNLDLQARAELLTYLVASNLLALELTGEWLPVTNLVESTRLWMSSNGAGADVLERVRLAGKAHRLAQDLVAQMGAMEAGHVTGMFCDNLRLDFRSALVRKTYQECLNSLGGECRR
;
A
#
# COMPACT_ATOMS: atom_id res chain seq x y z
N MET A 1 13.10 20.48 -10.11
CA MET A 1 12.04 20.93 -9.19
C MET A 1 10.85 20.03 -9.41
N SER A 2 10.61 19.08 -8.51
CA SER A 2 9.45 18.19 -8.57
C SER A 2 8.19 19.04 -8.37
N ASN A 3 7.22 18.91 -9.27
CA ASN A 3 5.89 19.47 -9.04
C ASN A 3 5.38 18.90 -7.69
N PRO A 4 4.94 19.72 -6.72
CA PRO A 4 4.42 19.22 -5.44
C PRO A 4 3.23 18.25 -5.57
N LEU A 5 2.71 18.11 -6.79
CA LEU A 5 1.63 17.18 -7.18
C LEU A 5 2.10 15.83 -7.73
N ASN A 6 3.41 15.57 -7.85
CA ASN A 6 3.92 14.32 -8.41
C ASN A 6 4.70 13.53 -7.37
N LEU A 7 4.20 12.34 -7.03
CA LEU A 7 4.95 11.35 -6.25
C LEU A 7 6.15 10.85 -7.07
N ASP A 8 7.34 10.85 -6.45
CA ASP A 8 8.48 10.12 -7.01
C ASP A 8 8.28 8.60 -6.87
N LEU A 9 9.18 7.81 -7.48
CA LEU A 9 9.06 6.35 -7.48
C LEU A 9 9.05 5.76 -6.06
N GLN A 10 9.84 6.34 -5.15
CA GLN A 10 9.91 5.88 -3.77
C GLN A 10 8.59 6.18 -3.04
N ALA A 11 8.09 7.42 -3.13
CA ALA A 11 6.84 7.83 -2.54
C ALA A 11 5.64 7.04 -3.10
N ARG A 12 5.64 6.71 -4.40
CA ARG A 12 4.66 5.81 -5.01
C ARG A 12 4.72 4.41 -4.42
N ALA A 13 5.91 3.85 -4.26
CA ALA A 13 6.10 2.52 -3.70
C ALA A 13 5.69 2.48 -2.22
N GLU A 14 6.06 3.49 -1.43
CA GLU A 14 5.68 3.60 -0.02
C GLU A 14 4.17 3.74 0.16
N LEU A 15 3.51 4.62 -0.63
CA LEU A 15 2.05 4.74 -0.62
C LEU A 15 1.38 3.42 -1.03
N LEU A 16 1.85 2.79 -2.10
CA LEU A 16 1.28 1.52 -2.57
C LEU A 16 1.41 0.43 -1.50
N THR A 17 2.57 0.36 -0.83
CA THR A 17 2.83 -0.58 0.28
C THR A 17 1.90 -0.32 1.45
N TYR A 18 1.68 0.95 1.80
CA TYR A 18 0.79 1.34 2.88
C TYR A 18 -0.66 0.93 2.60
N LEU A 19 -1.13 1.13 1.37
CA LEU A 19 -2.47 0.74 0.95
C LEU A 19 -2.64 -0.78 0.88
N VAL A 20 -1.61 -1.53 0.47
CA VAL A 20 -1.62 -3.00 0.51
C VAL A 20 -1.71 -3.49 1.96
N ALA A 21 -0.85 -2.98 2.84
CA ALA A 21 -0.87 -3.32 4.27
C ALA A 21 -2.22 -3.00 4.91
N SER A 22 -2.86 -1.89 4.53
CA SER A 22 -4.19 -1.50 5.02
C SER A 22 -5.28 -2.47 4.55
N ASN A 23 -5.20 -2.99 3.32
CA ASN A 23 -6.11 -4.03 2.83
C ASN A 23 -5.94 -5.34 3.62
N LEU A 24 -4.69 -5.75 3.83
CA LEU A 24 -4.37 -6.95 4.59
C LEU A 24 -4.86 -6.81 6.05
N LEU A 25 -4.68 -5.64 6.66
CA LEU A 25 -5.11 -5.38 8.03
C LEU A 25 -6.63 -5.44 8.15
N ALA A 26 -7.36 -4.86 7.20
CA ALA A 26 -8.81 -4.97 7.16
C ALA A 26 -9.25 -6.43 7.07
N LEU A 27 -8.65 -7.19 6.16
CA LEU A 27 -8.96 -8.61 5.99
C LEU A 27 -8.67 -9.41 7.26
N GLU A 28 -7.54 -9.16 7.93
CA GLU A 28 -7.16 -9.81 9.20
C GLU A 28 -8.16 -9.48 10.32
N LEU A 29 -8.57 -8.22 10.44
CA LEU A 29 -9.42 -7.75 11.54
C LEU A 29 -10.92 -8.05 11.35
N THR A 30 -11.41 -8.00 10.12
CA THR A 30 -12.86 -8.07 9.85
C THR A 30 -13.27 -9.25 8.98
N GLY A 31 -12.31 -9.94 8.34
CA GLY A 31 -12.59 -10.95 7.32
C GLY A 31 -13.02 -10.37 5.97
N GLU A 32 -13.06 -9.04 5.83
CA GLU A 32 -13.51 -8.33 4.64
C GLU A 32 -12.40 -7.43 4.09
N TRP A 33 -12.38 -7.24 2.76
CA TRP A 33 -11.44 -6.31 2.14
C TRP A 33 -11.75 -4.86 2.49
N LEU A 34 -10.71 -4.01 2.50
CA LEU A 34 -10.86 -2.59 2.81
C LEU A 34 -11.80 -1.92 1.78
N PRO A 35 -12.91 -1.28 2.21
CA PRO A 35 -13.82 -0.60 1.30
C PRO A 35 -13.12 0.48 0.49
N VAL A 36 -13.56 0.70 -0.75
CA VAL A 36 -12.98 1.73 -1.64
C VAL A 36 -12.99 3.12 -0.99
N THR A 37 -14.04 3.47 -0.24
CA THR A 37 -14.13 4.72 0.52
C THR A 37 -12.98 4.85 1.53
N ASN A 38 -12.71 3.80 2.29
CA ASN A 38 -11.65 3.77 3.30
C ASN A 38 -10.26 3.74 2.65
N LEU A 39 -10.14 3.16 1.47
CA LEU A 39 -8.91 3.17 0.68
C LEU A 39 -8.58 4.59 0.17
N VAL A 40 -9.59 5.34 -0.28
CA VAL A 40 -9.45 6.75 -0.65
C VAL A 40 -9.05 7.59 0.57
N GLU A 41 -9.70 7.40 1.72
CA GLU A 41 -9.33 8.11 2.95
C GLU A 41 -7.92 7.74 3.44
N SER A 42 -7.54 6.46 3.36
CA SER A 42 -6.18 6.00 3.69
C SER A 42 -5.13 6.66 2.80
N THR A 43 -5.44 6.82 1.50
CA THR A 43 -4.57 7.56 0.56
C THR A 43 -4.40 9.02 0.98
N ARG A 44 -5.49 9.69 1.38
CA ARG A 44 -5.46 11.08 1.87
C ARG A 44 -4.67 11.24 3.15
N LEU A 45 -4.86 10.33 4.10
CA LEU A 45 -4.14 10.31 5.38
C LEU A 45 -2.63 10.14 5.18
N TRP A 46 -2.22 9.19 4.33
CA TRP A 46 -0.82 8.97 4.02
C TRP A 46 -0.19 10.21 3.36
N MET A 47 -0.86 10.81 2.37
CA MET A 47 -0.36 12.01 1.70
C MET A 47 -0.18 13.18 2.67
N SER A 48 -1.19 13.45 3.50
CA SER A 48 -1.14 14.50 4.52
C SER A 48 0.04 14.29 5.48
N SER A 49 0.25 13.05 5.93
CA SER A 49 1.29 12.69 6.89
C SER A 49 2.72 12.71 6.32
N ASN A 50 2.86 12.66 5.00
CA ASN A 50 4.17 12.64 4.31
C ASN A 50 4.42 13.92 3.47
N GLY A 51 3.55 14.93 3.57
CA GLY A 51 3.69 16.19 2.81
C GLY A 51 3.63 15.98 1.31
N ALA A 52 2.93 14.94 0.85
CA ALA A 52 2.94 14.49 -0.53
C ALA A 52 1.66 14.92 -1.28
N GLY A 53 1.77 15.09 -2.59
CA GLY A 53 0.65 15.36 -3.48
C GLY A 53 0.65 14.39 -4.66
N ALA A 54 -0.55 14.08 -5.14
CA ALA A 54 -0.81 13.24 -6.31
C ALA A 54 -2.08 13.72 -7.01
N ASP A 55 -2.13 13.66 -8.34
CA ASP A 55 -3.35 13.95 -9.07
C ASP A 55 -4.45 12.89 -8.79
N VAL A 56 -5.71 13.17 -9.16
CA VAL A 56 -6.83 12.25 -8.88
C VAL A 56 -6.65 10.90 -9.56
N LEU A 57 -6.17 10.90 -10.81
CA LEU A 57 -5.99 9.68 -11.61
C LEU A 57 -4.88 8.82 -11.01
N GLU A 58 -3.75 9.42 -10.62
CA GLU A 58 -2.65 8.73 -9.95
C GLU A 58 -3.12 8.06 -8.63
N ARG A 59 -3.91 8.78 -7.83
CA ARG A 59 -4.47 8.25 -6.57
C ARG A 59 -5.38 7.05 -6.80
N VAL A 60 -6.31 7.15 -7.76
CA VAL A 60 -7.23 6.05 -8.10
C VAL A 60 -6.45 4.84 -8.65
N ARG A 61 -5.45 5.09 -9.49
CA ARG A 61 -4.61 4.04 -10.06
C ARG A 61 -3.84 3.29 -8.98
N LEU A 62 -3.20 3.99 -8.05
CA LEU A 62 -2.45 3.37 -6.95
C LEU A 62 -3.39 2.61 -6.00
N ALA A 63 -4.56 3.17 -5.67
CA ALA A 63 -5.58 2.50 -4.86
C ALA A 63 -6.06 1.18 -5.50
N GLY A 64 -6.50 1.21 -6.76
CA GLY A 64 -6.95 0.01 -7.47
C GLY A 64 -5.83 -1.03 -7.69
N LYS A 65 -4.57 -0.59 -7.76
CA LYS A 65 -3.41 -1.47 -7.82
C LYS A 65 -3.12 -2.13 -6.47
N ALA A 66 -3.22 -1.38 -5.37
CA ALA A 66 -3.01 -1.88 -4.02
C ALA A 66 -3.95 -3.04 -3.69
N HIS A 67 -5.24 -2.90 -4.01
CA HIS A 67 -6.22 -3.95 -3.74
C HIS A 67 -5.88 -5.26 -4.48
N ARG A 68 -5.51 -5.18 -5.77
CA ARG A 68 -5.09 -6.36 -6.54
C ARG A 68 -3.82 -7.00 -6.00
N LEU A 69 -2.80 -6.20 -5.67
CA LEU A 69 -1.57 -6.72 -5.08
C LEU A 69 -1.81 -7.40 -3.74
N ALA A 70 -2.73 -6.88 -2.92
CA ALA A 70 -3.10 -7.52 -1.66
C ALA A 70 -3.75 -8.89 -1.89
N GLN A 71 -4.65 -9.01 -2.87
CA GLN A 71 -5.25 -10.29 -3.27
C GLN A 71 -4.20 -11.29 -3.76
N ASP A 72 -3.29 -10.85 -4.64
CA ASP A 72 -2.21 -11.69 -5.17
C ASP A 72 -1.29 -12.18 -4.04
N LEU A 73 -0.96 -11.31 -3.08
CA LEU A 73 -0.15 -11.63 -1.92
C LEU A 73 -0.81 -12.69 -1.03
N VAL A 74 -2.10 -12.55 -0.73
CA VAL A 74 -2.85 -13.56 0.04
C VAL A 74 -2.89 -14.90 -0.71
N ALA A 75 -3.13 -14.88 -2.02
CA ALA A 75 -3.12 -16.10 -2.83
C ALA A 75 -1.76 -16.81 -2.84
N GLN A 76 -0.66 -16.06 -2.82
CA GLN A 76 0.71 -16.59 -2.78
C GLN A 76 1.13 -17.11 -1.40
N MET A 77 0.66 -16.48 -0.33
CA MET A 77 1.02 -16.86 1.05
C MET A 77 0.19 -18.04 1.58
N GLY A 78 -0.95 -18.35 0.96
CA GLY A 78 -1.90 -19.34 1.49
C GLY A 78 -2.60 -18.82 2.77
N ALA A 79 -3.35 -19.68 3.46
CA ALA A 79 -4.08 -19.31 4.68
C ALA A 79 -3.19 -18.98 5.91
N MET A 80 -1.88 -18.83 5.71
CA MET A 80 -0.89 -18.77 6.77
C MET A 80 -0.38 -17.34 6.92
N GLU A 81 -0.38 -16.86 8.17
CA GLU A 81 0.11 -15.55 8.66
C GLU A 81 -0.93 -14.43 8.88
N ALA A 82 -2.20 -14.77 9.11
CA ALA A 82 -3.22 -13.82 9.59
C ALA A 82 -2.99 -13.30 11.04
N GLY A 83 -1.76 -13.34 11.54
CA GLY A 83 -1.38 -12.80 12.85
C GLY A 83 -0.14 -11.90 12.81
N HIS A 84 0.43 -11.65 11.62
CA HIS A 84 1.63 -10.81 11.46
C HIS A 84 1.35 -9.48 10.76
N VAL A 85 0.12 -9.23 10.26
CA VAL A 85 -0.18 -7.99 9.53
C VAL A 85 -0.27 -6.80 10.49
N THR A 86 -0.76 -7.00 11.71
CA THR A 86 -0.70 -5.97 12.76
C THR A 86 0.73 -5.49 13.02
N GLY A 87 1.72 -6.39 12.97
CA GLY A 87 3.15 -6.09 13.08
C GLY A 87 3.75 -5.35 11.87
N MET A 88 2.96 -5.07 10.83
CA MET A 88 3.37 -4.18 9.73
C MET A 88 3.28 -2.70 10.10
N PHE A 89 2.60 -2.35 11.20
CA PHE A 89 2.37 -0.98 11.60
C PHE A 89 3.03 -0.66 12.95
N CYS A 90 3.58 0.55 13.07
CA CYS A 90 3.94 1.18 14.34
C CYS A 90 2.68 1.75 15.03
N ASP A 91 2.82 2.19 16.29
CA ASP A 91 1.73 2.77 17.11
C ASP A 91 0.99 3.98 16.47
N ASN A 92 1.58 4.60 15.43
CA ASN A 92 1.02 5.73 14.69
C ASN A 92 0.47 5.34 13.31
N LEU A 93 0.22 4.06 13.06
CA LEU A 93 -0.21 3.52 11.76
C LEU A 93 0.78 3.81 10.62
N ARG A 94 2.05 4.11 10.91
CA ARG A 94 3.10 4.12 9.89
C ARG A 94 3.61 2.70 9.68
N LEU A 95 4.07 2.41 8.47
CA LEU A 95 4.71 1.13 8.17
C LEU A 95 5.97 0.93 9.01
N ASP A 96 6.09 -0.22 9.66
CA ASP A 96 7.33 -0.64 10.32
C ASP A 96 8.25 -1.38 9.33
N PHE A 97 9.20 -0.64 8.74
CA PHE A 97 10.19 -1.23 7.83
C PHE A 97 11.20 -2.18 8.50
N ARG A 98 11.14 -2.36 9.84
CA ARG A 98 11.88 -3.43 10.53
C ARG A 98 11.22 -4.80 10.27
N SER A 99 9.91 -4.82 9.97
CA SER A 99 9.20 -6.03 9.56
C SER A 99 9.69 -6.55 8.21
N ALA A 100 10.04 -7.83 8.15
CA ALA A 100 10.41 -8.50 6.90
C ALA A 100 9.24 -8.53 5.91
N LEU A 101 8.00 -8.63 6.42
CA LEU A 101 6.79 -8.60 5.61
C LEU A 101 6.60 -7.24 4.93
N VAL A 102 6.80 -6.13 5.65
CA VAL A 102 6.75 -4.78 5.06
C VAL A 102 7.80 -4.61 3.97
N ARG A 103 9.05 -5.04 4.20
CA ARG A 103 10.11 -4.95 3.19
C ARG A 103 9.81 -5.80 1.95
N LYS A 104 9.27 -7.01 2.13
CA LYS A 104 8.85 -7.88 1.01
C LYS A 104 7.73 -7.22 0.21
N THR A 105 6.67 -6.77 0.88
CA THR A 105 5.55 -6.07 0.25
C THR A 105 6.00 -4.82 -0.49
N TYR A 106 6.94 -4.06 0.08
CA TYR A 106 7.54 -2.89 -0.57
C TYR A 106 8.26 -3.26 -1.86
N GLN A 107 9.06 -4.33 -1.85
CA GLN A 107 9.75 -4.79 -3.06
C GLN A 107 8.77 -5.21 -4.16
N GLU A 108 7.69 -5.91 -3.82
CA GLU A 108 6.63 -6.26 -4.76
C GLU A 108 5.93 -5.01 -5.33
N CYS A 109 5.62 -4.04 -4.47
CA CYS A 109 5.06 -2.76 -4.89
C CYS A 109 5.99 -2.03 -5.86
N LEU A 110 7.30 -1.97 -5.56
CA LEU A 110 8.30 -1.34 -6.41
C LEU A 110 8.43 -2.06 -7.76
N ASN A 111 8.50 -3.39 -7.77
CA ASN A 111 8.55 -4.21 -8.98
C ASN A 111 7.33 -3.96 -9.87
N SER A 112 6.15 -3.87 -9.25
CA SER A 112 4.90 -3.61 -9.97
C SER A 112 4.90 -2.26 -10.68
N LEU A 113 5.57 -1.24 -10.11
CA LEU A 113 5.68 0.11 -10.68
C LEU A 113 6.70 0.15 -11.83
N GLY A 114 7.79 -0.63 -11.73
CA GLY A 114 8.81 -0.74 -12.79
C GLY A 114 8.37 -1.54 -14.02
N GLY A 115 7.37 -2.43 -13.89
CA GLY A 115 6.82 -3.22 -15.00
C GLY A 115 6.02 -2.43 -16.03
N GLU A 116 5.74 -1.15 -15.78
CA GLU A 116 4.83 -0.32 -16.57
C GLU A 116 5.45 0.21 -17.88
N CYS A 117 6.77 0.05 -18.08
CA CYS A 117 7.46 0.40 -19.33
C CYS A 117 7.74 -0.80 -20.24
N ARG A 118 7.25 -2.00 -19.88
CA ARG A 118 7.51 -3.25 -20.61
C ARG A 118 6.21 -3.91 -21.08
N ARG A 119 5.36 -3.16 -21.78
CA ARG A 119 4.30 -3.69 -22.65
C ARG A 119 4.14 -2.77 -23.86
#